data_AF-A0A256EZU0-F1
#
_entry.id   AF-A0A256EZU0-F1
#
_cell.length_a   1.000
_cell.length_b   1.000
_cell.length_c   1.000
_cell.angle_alpha   90.00
_cell.angle_beta   90.00
_cell.angle_gamma   90.00
#
_symmetry.space_group_name_H-M   'P 1'
#
loop_
_entity.id
_entity.type
_entity.pdbx_description
1 polymer ?
#
loop_
_entity_poly.entity_id
_entity_poly.type
_entity_poly.pdbx_seq_one_letter_code
_entity_poly.pdbx_strand_id
1 'polypeptide(L)'
;MNTLKSLALVAPAVALAACTSSSAVRTSANTAIIQTSAAPVCGSTGAAKVAQMQAAIETIKAGYDRYIIVDARSANNVQMAQTPGSYKTSGYINNGHYSGTTTYQPGIPVIYGRHEQAFAIYMFRDGEAGAQRAIPARQTLGPKWQEMVKSGKINTCA
;
A
#
# COMPACT_ATOMS: atom_id res chain seq x y z
N MET A 1 -2.38 50.97 7.07
CA MET A 1 -1.91 50.77 5.68
C MET A 1 -0.88 49.65 5.70
N ASN A 2 -1.27 48.37 5.86
CA ASN A 2 -1.65 47.42 4.81
C ASN A 2 -0.79 47.47 3.54
N THR A 3 0.21 46.58 3.45
CA THR A 3 0.62 45.84 2.24
C THR A 3 1.31 44.54 2.72
N LEU A 4 0.64 43.39 2.73
CA LEU A 4 0.56 42.40 1.65
C LEU A 4 1.91 42.08 0.99
N LYS A 5 2.48 40.92 1.34
CA LYS A 5 2.89 39.90 0.35
C LYS A 5 3.08 38.55 1.02
N SER A 6 2.02 37.77 0.89
CA SER A 6 1.90 36.36 1.25
C SER A 6 3.02 35.54 0.62
N LEU A 7 4.00 35.14 1.42
CA LEU A 7 4.88 34.02 1.07
C LEU A 7 4.08 32.74 1.33
N ALA A 8 3.26 32.36 0.36
CA ALA A 8 2.63 31.05 0.34
C ALA A 8 3.76 30.01 0.22
N LEU A 9 4.19 29.50 1.38
CA LEU A 9 5.02 28.32 1.49
C LEU A 9 4.22 27.17 0.88
N VAL A 10 4.47 26.88 -0.40
CA VAL A 10 3.98 25.68 -1.07
C VAL A 10 4.69 24.50 -0.40
N ALA A 11 4.12 24.03 0.71
CA ALA A 11 4.41 22.73 1.23
C ALA A 11 4.13 21.73 0.10
N PRO A 12 5.10 20.90 -0.32
CA PRO A 12 4.76 19.75 -1.12
C PRO A 12 3.96 18.86 -0.17
N ALA A 13 2.63 18.95 -0.24
CA ALA A 13 1.77 17.89 0.18
C ALA A 13 2.25 16.68 -0.62
N VAL A 14 3.07 15.85 0.02
CA VAL A 14 3.23 14.45 -0.34
C VAL A 14 1.81 13.91 -0.30
N ALA A 15 1.12 14.00 -1.44
CA ALA A 15 -0.10 13.28 -1.67
C ALA A 15 0.31 11.84 -1.43
N LEU A 16 -0.09 11.29 -0.28
CA LEU A 16 0.10 9.89 0.04
C LEU A 16 -0.50 9.14 -1.14
N ALA A 17 0.38 8.67 -2.02
CA ALA A 17 -0.01 8.03 -3.24
C ALA A 17 -0.81 6.80 -2.83
N ALA A 18 -2.11 6.88 -3.07
CA ALA A 18 -3.11 5.85 -2.81
C ALA A 18 -2.94 4.66 -3.77
N CYS A 19 -1.72 4.14 -3.88
CA CYS A 19 -1.37 3.06 -4.80
C CYS A 19 -1.68 1.69 -4.18
N THR A 20 -2.77 1.60 -3.43
CA THR A 20 -3.31 0.32 -2.98
C THR A 20 -4.58 0.03 -3.76
N SER A 21 -4.62 -1.13 -4.38
CA SER A 21 -5.80 -1.65 -5.06
C SER A 21 -6.21 -2.95 -4.40
N SER A 22 -7.49 -3.09 -4.09
CA SER A 22 -8.03 -4.34 -3.56
C SER A 22 -9.30 -4.71 -4.32
N SER A 23 -9.51 -6.01 -4.52
CA SER A 23 -10.66 -6.58 -5.19
C SER A 23 -11.14 -7.82 -4.46
N ALA A 24 -12.43 -8.13 -4.59
CA ALA A 24 -13.04 -9.30 -3.99
C ALA A 24 -13.71 -10.13 -5.08
N VAL A 25 -13.46 -11.44 -5.06
CA VAL A 25 -14.11 -12.42 -5.93
C VAL A 25 -14.92 -13.34 -5.04
N ARG A 26 -16.25 -13.25 -5.11
CA ARG A 26 -17.14 -14.17 -4.40
C ARG A 26 -17.04 -15.56 -5.02
N THR A 27 -16.60 -16.52 -4.23
CA THR A 27 -16.47 -17.92 -4.65
C THR A 27 -17.69 -18.74 -4.28
N SER A 28 -18.48 -18.28 -3.31
CA SER A 28 -19.80 -18.82 -2.97
C SER A 28 -20.64 -17.76 -2.26
N ALA A 29 -21.83 -18.14 -1.74
CA ALA A 29 -22.65 -17.23 -0.94
C ALA A 29 -21.91 -16.73 0.31
N ASN A 30 -21.14 -17.59 0.97
CA ASN A 30 -20.46 -17.31 2.24
C ASN A 30 -18.93 -17.33 2.13
N THR A 31 -18.34 -17.49 0.94
CA THR A 31 -16.89 -17.43 0.74
C THR A 31 -16.48 -16.43 -0.32
N ALA A 32 -15.33 -15.79 -0.11
CA ALA A 32 -14.75 -14.88 -1.08
C ALA A 32 -13.21 -14.96 -1.04
N ILE A 33 -12.58 -14.59 -2.15
CA ILE A 33 -11.14 -14.38 -2.23
C ILE A 33 -10.90 -12.88 -2.36
N ILE A 34 -10.10 -12.34 -1.47
CA ILE A 34 -9.71 -10.93 -1.42
C ILE A 34 -8.30 -10.82 -1.97
N GLN A 35 -8.09 -10.03 -3.00
CA GLN A 35 -6.78 -9.78 -3.59
C GLN A 35 -6.41 -8.31 -3.41
N THR A 36 -5.27 -8.07 -2.77
CA THR A 36 -4.76 -6.73 -2.50
C THR A 36 -3.36 -6.59 -3.06
N SER A 37 -3.13 -5.49 -3.76
CA SER A 37 -1.82 -5.04 -4.22
C SER A 37 -1.54 -3.68 -3.63
N ALA A 38 -0.45 -3.55 -2.88
CA ALA A 38 -0.03 -2.31 -2.23
C ALA A 38 1.34 -1.86 -2.75
N ALA A 39 1.55 -0.55 -2.81
CA ALA A 39 2.84 0.03 -3.16
C ALA A 39 3.95 -0.35 -2.17
N PRO A 40 5.23 -0.27 -2.58
CA PRO A 40 6.37 -0.63 -1.72
C PRO A 40 6.37 0.12 -0.37
N VAL A 41 5.92 1.38 -0.39
CA VAL A 41 5.83 2.22 0.81
C VAL A 41 4.87 1.69 1.87
N CYS A 42 3.88 0.88 1.50
CA CYS A 42 2.93 0.30 2.46
C CYS A 42 3.52 -0.88 3.25
N GLY A 43 4.61 -1.48 2.78
CA GLY A 43 5.15 -2.71 3.37
C GLY A 43 4.19 -3.90 3.29
N SER A 44 4.67 -5.06 3.75
CA SER A 44 3.85 -6.29 3.83
C SER A 44 2.71 -6.15 4.84
N THR A 45 2.96 -5.51 6.00
CA THR A 45 1.95 -5.30 7.04
C THR A 45 0.82 -4.40 6.59
N GLY A 46 1.13 -3.29 5.89
CA GLY A 46 0.09 -2.40 5.35
C GLY A 46 -0.75 -3.11 4.30
N ALA A 47 -0.13 -3.91 3.42
CA ALA A 47 -0.85 -4.72 2.45
C ALA A 47 -1.80 -5.73 3.13
N ALA A 48 -1.35 -6.41 4.18
CA ALA A 48 -2.15 -7.37 4.94
C ALA A 48 -3.34 -6.68 5.63
N LYS A 49 -3.11 -5.51 6.25
CA LYS A 49 -4.17 -4.75 6.90
C LYS A 49 -5.22 -4.25 5.90
N VAL A 50 -4.80 -3.79 4.73
CA VAL A 50 -5.75 -3.42 3.67
C VAL A 50 -6.54 -4.63 3.17
N ALA A 51 -5.91 -5.80 3.02
CA ALA A 51 -6.62 -7.03 2.67
C ALA A 51 -7.64 -7.44 3.75
N GLN A 52 -7.32 -7.30 5.05
CA GLN A 52 -8.28 -7.53 6.14
C GLN A 52 -9.45 -6.55 6.11
N MET A 53 -9.17 -5.27 5.89
CA MET A 53 -10.23 -4.25 5.77
C MET A 53 -11.12 -4.53 4.55
N GLN A 54 -10.55 -4.97 3.41
CA GLN A 54 -11.36 -5.32 2.24
C GLN A 54 -12.21 -6.57 2.51
N ALA A 55 -11.67 -7.57 3.21
CA ALA A 55 -12.45 -8.72 3.66
C ALA A 55 -13.66 -8.29 4.50
N ALA A 56 -13.46 -7.35 5.42
CA ALA A 56 -14.54 -6.81 6.24
C ALA A 56 -15.57 -6.03 5.42
N ILE A 57 -15.14 -5.22 4.44
CA ILE A 57 -16.03 -4.52 3.52
C ILE A 57 -16.89 -5.52 2.75
N GLU A 58 -16.27 -6.55 2.17
CA GLU A 58 -16.97 -7.57 1.39
C GLU A 58 -17.96 -8.35 2.26
N THR A 59 -17.57 -8.69 3.49
CA THR A 59 -18.44 -9.37 4.46
C THR A 59 -19.72 -8.58 4.72
N ILE A 60 -19.60 -7.28 4.98
CA ILE A 60 -20.76 -6.41 5.23
C ILE A 60 -21.60 -6.24 3.95
N LYS A 61 -20.95 -6.06 2.79
CA LYS A 61 -21.65 -5.94 1.49
C LYS A 61 -22.43 -7.20 1.14
N ALA A 62 -21.91 -8.37 1.49
CA ALA A 62 -22.56 -9.66 1.27
C ALA A 62 -23.70 -9.94 2.26
N GLY A 63 -23.94 -9.07 3.25
CA GLY A 63 -25.00 -9.22 4.25
C GLY A 63 -24.63 -10.14 5.42
N TYR A 64 -23.32 -10.27 5.69
CA TYR A 64 -22.78 -11.01 6.84
C TYR A 64 -22.17 -10.04 7.85
N ASP A 65 -21.91 -10.53 9.06
CA ASP A 65 -21.45 -9.69 10.18
C ASP A 65 -20.00 -9.99 10.57
N ARG A 66 -19.55 -11.22 10.32
CA ARG A 66 -18.25 -11.72 10.75
C ARG A 66 -17.58 -12.56 9.66
N TYR A 67 -16.27 -12.70 9.74
CA TYR A 67 -15.52 -13.55 8.81
C TYR A 67 -14.32 -14.22 9.50
N ILE A 68 -13.88 -15.33 8.94
CA ILE A 68 -12.57 -15.94 9.23
C ILE A 68 -11.75 -15.95 7.95
N ILE A 69 -10.43 -15.88 8.10
CA ILE A 69 -9.49 -16.12 7.02
C ILE A 69 -9.17 -17.62 7.03
N VAL A 70 -9.53 -18.32 5.95
CA VAL A 70 -9.32 -19.78 5.82
C VAL A 70 -8.05 -20.12 5.06
N ASP A 71 -7.59 -19.23 4.17
CA ASP A 71 -6.29 -19.32 3.52
C ASP A 71 -5.72 -17.91 3.34
N ALA A 72 -4.39 -17.80 3.39
CA ALA A 72 -3.68 -16.55 3.20
C ALA A 72 -2.40 -16.77 2.40
N ARG A 73 -2.23 -15.99 1.33
CA ARG A 73 -1.04 -15.98 0.50
C ARG A 73 -0.47 -14.58 0.42
N SER A 74 0.85 -14.49 0.41
CA SER A 74 1.59 -13.24 0.34
C SER A 74 2.67 -13.35 -0.73
N ALA A 75 2.83 -12.31 -1.54
CA ALA A 75 3.94 -12.18 -2.45
C ALA A 75 4.59 -10.80 -2.32
N ASN A 76 5.91 -10.76 -2.55
CA ASN A 76 6.69 -9.53 -2.52
C ASN A 76 7.63 -9.54 -3.72
N ASN A 77 7.45 -8.57 -4.62
CA ASN A 77 8.34 -8.33 -5.75
C ASN A 77 8.93 -6.92 -5.73
N VAL A 78 9.03 -6.31 -4.54
CA VAL A 78 9.67 -5.01 -4.36
C VAL A 78 11.16 -5.12 -4.71
N GLN A 79 11.59 -4.26 -5.61
CA GLN A 79 12.95 -4.21 -6.13
C GLN A 79 13.49 -2.79 -6.11
N MET A 80 14.80 -2.66 -6.01
CA MET A 80 15.52 -1.40 -6.11
C MET A 80 16.39 -1.44 -7.36
N ALA A 81 16.26 -0.42 -8.20
CA ALA A 81 17.16 -0.16 -9.32
C ALA A 81 17.77 1.23 -9.15
N GLN A 82 19.05 1.36 -9.47
CA GLN A 82 19.73 2.64 -9.46
C GLN A 82 19.66 3.27 -10.85
N THR A 83 19.25 4.54 -10.95
CA THR A 83 19.34 5.27 -12.23
C THR A 83 20.80 5.47 -12.63
N PRO A 84 21.10 5.72 -13.92
CA PRO A 84 22.46 6.08 -14.33
C PRO A 84 23.02 7.24 -13.49
N GLY A 85 24.27 7.10 -13.06
CA GLY A 85 25.03 8.15 -12.38
C GLY A 85 25.80 9.04 -13.36
N SER A 86 26.60 9.95 -12.82
CA SER A 86 27.52 10.78 -13.62
C SER A 86 28.95 10.65 -13.09
N TYR A 87 29.92 10.81 -14.00
CA TYR A 87 31.33 10.84 -13.67
C TYR A 87 31.85 12.24 -13.93
N LYS A 88 32.56 12.81 -12.95
CA LYS A 88 33.24 14.09 -13.11
C LYS A 88 34.73 13.88 -12.92
N THR A 89 35.48 14.00 -14.00
CA THR A 89 36.94 13.96 -13.99
C THR A 89 37.48 15.38 -14.04
N SER A 90 38.26 15.77 -13.04
CA SER A 90 38.99 17.05 -13.01
C SER A 90 40.45 16.79 -12.74
N GLY A 91 41.32 17.45 -13.49
CA GLY A 91 42.75 17.26 -13.38
C GLY A 91 43.52 18.44 -13.95
N TYR A 92 44.82 18.43 -13.76
CA TYR A 92 45.72 19.41 -14.35
C TYR A 92 46.81 18.70 -15.16
N ILE A 93 47.31 19.38 -16.18
CA ILE A 93 48.43 18.92 -17.00
C ILE A 93 49.68 19.65 -16.52
N ASN A 94 50.74 18.92 -16.20
CA ASN A 94 52.05 19.48 -15.89
C ASN A 94 53.14 18.71 -16.65
N ASN A 95 53.95 19.42 -17.44
CA ASN A 95 55.10 18.88 -18.16
C ASN A 95 54.81 17.61 -18.99
N GLY A 96 53.65 17.55 -19.65
CA GLY A 96 53.23 16.41 -20.47
C GLY A 96 52.59 15.25 -19.69
N HIS A 97 52.50 15.34 -18.36
CA HIS A 97 51.77 14.39 -17.52
C HIS A 97 50.40 14.95 -17.12
N TYR A 98 49.34 14.19 -17.35
CA TYR A 98 48.00 14.49 -16.88
C TYR A 98 47.77 13.81 -15.52
N SER A 99 47.49 14.60 -14.49
CA SER A 99 47.05 14.10 -13.18
C SER A 99 45.59 14.50 -12.99
N GLY A 100 44.69 13.52 -13.02
CA GLY A 100 43.26 13.73 -12.86
C GLY A 100 42.66 12.89 -11.75
N THR A 101 41.69 13.49 -11.04
CA THR A 101 40.83 12.81 -10.08
C THR A 101 39.45 12.66 -10.70
N THR A 102 38.93 11.43 -10.69
CA THR A 102 37.56 11.14 -11.13
C THR A 102 36.68 10.87 -9.92
N THR A 103 35.59 11.62 -9.79
CA THR A 103 34.55 11.40 -8.78
C THR A 103 33.30 10.82 -9.44
N TYR A 104 32.81 9.70 -8.92
CA TYR A 104 31.54 9.12 -9.34
C TYR A 104 30.39 9.65 -8.47
N GLN A 105 29.40 10.23 -9.12
CA GLN A 105 28.14 10.64 -8.49
C GLN A 105 27.07 9.60 -8.82
N PRO A 106 26.68 8.72 -7.88
CA PRO A 106 25.65 7.72 -8.11
C PRO A 106 24.31 8.36 -8.48
N GLY A 107 23.58 7.73 -9.40
CA GLY A 107 22.20 8.10 -9.70
C GLY A 107 21.25 7.76 -8.54
N ILE A 108 20.05 8.33 -8.58
CA ILE A 108 19.05 8.14 -7.53
C ILE A 108 18.54 6.68 -7.52
N PRO A 109 18.27 6.11 -6.35
CA PRO A 109 17.60 4.81 -6.25
C PRO A 109 16.12 4.95 -6.59
N VAL A 110 15.60 4.03 -7.40
CA VAL A 110 14.18 3.88 -7.73
C VAL A 110 13.69 2.56 -7.15
N ILE A 111 12.65 2.64 -6.32
CA ILE A 111 11.98 1.47 -5.74
C ILE A 111 10.70 1.22 -6.52
N TYR A 112 10.53 0.00 -7.02
CA TYR A 112 9.35 -0.43 -7.78
C TYR A 112 8.91 -1.83 -7.34
N GLY A 113 7.80 -2.32 -7.89
CA GLY A 113 7.14 -3.54 -7.44
C GLY A 113 6.04 -3.26 -6.42
N ARG A 114 5.53 -4.31 -5.79
CA ARG A 114 4.32 -4.33 -4.95
C ARG A 114 4.43 -5.38 -3.84
N HIS A 115 3.66 -5.14 -2.78
CA HIS A 115 3.29 -6.16 -1.81
C HIS A 115 1.90 -6.70 -2.17
N GLU A 116 1.79 -8.00 -2.35
CA GLU A 116 0.54 -8.66 -2.72
C GLU A 116 0.06 -9.54 -1.58
N GLN A 117 -1.25 -9.54 -1.36
CA GLN A 117 -1.93 -10.39 -0.40
C GLN A 117 -3.16 -10.99 -1.04
N ALA A 118 -3.40 -12.27 -0.78
CA ALA A 118 -4.63 -12.97 -1.16
C ALA A 118 -5.20 -13.70 0.04
N PHE A 119 -6.40 -13.34 0.47
CA PHE A 119 -7.10 -14.02 1.57
C PHE A 119 -8.34 -14.73 1.05
N ALA A 120 -8.45 -16.03 1.29
CA ALA A 120 -9.72 -16.71 1.21
C ALA A 120 -10.44 -16.52 2.55
N ILE A 121 -11.67 -16.05 2.50
CA ILE A 121 -12.50 -15.82 3.68
C ILE A 121 -13.76 -16.67 3.65
N TYR A 122 -14.21 -17.04 4.85
CA TYR A 122 -15.54 -17.60 5.08
C TYR A 122 -16.29 -16.66 6.01
N MET A 123 -17.52 -16.32 5.64
CA MET A 123 -18.36 -15.29 6.25
C MET A 123 -19.49 -15.93 7.05
N PHE A 124 -19.84 -15.29 8.17
CA PHE A 124 -20.85 -15.75 9.12
C PHE A 124 -21.81 -14.62 9.46
N ARG A 125 -23.08 -14.97 9.66
CA ARG A 125 -24.04 -14.10 10.33
C ARG A 125 -23.89 -14.24 11.84
N ASP A 126 -24.29 -13.21 12.57
CA ASP A 126 -24.36 -13.32 14.02
C ASP A 126 -25.32 -14.44 14.43
N GLY A 127 -24.89 -15.28 15.39
CA GLY A 127 -25.65 -16.44 15.88
C GLY A 127 -25.41 -17.76 15.11
N GLU A 128 -24.73 -17.74 13.96
CA GLU A 128 -24.35 -18.98 13.26
C GLU A 128 -23.31 -19.79 14.04
N ALA A 129 -23.32 -21.11 13.86
CA ALA A 129 -22.34 -21.99 14.49
C ALA A 129 -20.92 -21.63 14.02
N GLY A 130 -20.03 -21.33 14.98
CA GLY A 130 -18.66 -20.92 14.70
C GLY A 130 -18.45 -19.40 14.56
N ALA A 131 -19.53 -18.61 14.47
CA ALA A 131 -19.45 -17.15 14.39
C ALA A 131 -18.76 -16.52 15.61
N GLN A 132 -18.84 -17.16 16.78
CA GLN A 132 -18.22 -16.66 18.03
C GLN A 132 -16.69 -16.53 17.94
N ARG A 133 -16.06 -17.35 17.07
CA ARG A 133 -14.60 -17.34 16.82
C ARG A 133 -14.22 -16.47 15.62
N ALA A 134 -15.20 -15.97 14.88
CA ALA A 134 -14.97 -15.15 13.69
C ALA A 134 -14.68 -13.69 14.06
N ILE A 135 -13.98 -12.99 13.16
CA ILE A 135 -13.63 -11.58 13.30
C ILE A 135 -14.85 -10.72 12.96
N PRO A 136 -15.29 -9.81 13.84
CA PRO A 136 -16.40 -8.89 13.55
C PRO A 136 -15.99 -7.84 12.51
N ALA A 137 -16.66 -7.83 11.36
CA ALA A 137 -16.27 -7.00 10.22
C ALA A 137 -16.36 -5.50 10.53
N ARG A 138 -17.42 -5.07 11.23
CA ARG A 138 -17.60 -3.65 11.62
C ARG A 138 -16.50 -3.18 12.56
N GLN A 139 -16.02 -4.04 13.46
CA GLN A 139 -14.94 -3.69 14.38
C GLN A 139 -13.61 -3.53 13.64
N THR A 140 -13.32 -4.38 12.65
CA THR A 140 -12.12 -4.26 11.80
C THR A 140 -12.07 -2.90 11.08
N LEU A 141 -13.23 -2.38 10.69
CA LEU A 141 -13.35 -1.10 9.98
C LEU A 141 -13.45 0.12 10.92
N GLY A 142 -13.79 -0.08 12.19
CA GLY A 142 -13.94 1.00 13.15
C GLY A 142 -15.12 1.95 12.87
N PRO A 143 -15.17 3.14 13.50
CA PRO A 143 -16.34 4.01 13.48
C PRO A 143 -16.81 4.47 12.09
N LYS A 144 -15.88 4.55 11.11
CA LYS A 144 -16.15 4.98 9.74
C LYS A 144 -16.49 3.84 8.78
N TRP A 145 -16.87 2.66 9.30
CA TRP A 145 -17.16 1.49 8.49
C TRP A 145 -18.21 1.75 7.40
N GLN A 146 -19.22 2.57 7.68
CA GLN A 146 -20.27 2.92 6.71
C GLN A 146 -19.71 3.62 5.48
N GLU A 147 -18.80 4.56 5.68
CA GLU A 147 -18.16 5.33 4.61
C GLU A 147 -17.28 4.40 3.76
N MET A 148 -16.50 3.53 4.39
CA MET A 148 -15.61 2.59 3.70
C MET A 148 -16.38 1.51 2.93
N VAL A 149 -17.49 1.03 3.46
CA VAL A 149 -18.36 0.08 2.74
C VAL A 149 -18.98 0.75 1.52
N LYS A 150 -19.48 1.98 1.66
CA LYS A 150 -20.04 2.75 0.54
C LYS A 150 -19.00 3.07 -0.53
N SER A 151 -17.80 3.50 -0.13
CA SER A 151 -16.72 3.80 -1.08
C SER A 151 -16.22 2.54 -1.76
N GLY A 152 -16.21 1.40 -1.04
CA GLY A 152 -15.64 0.14 -1.51
C GLY A 152 -14.14 0.21 -1.77
N LYS A 153 -13.46 1.28 -1.33
CA LYS A 153 -12.08 1.59 -1.64
C LYS A 153 -11.30 1.86 -0.36
N ILE A 154 -10.13 1.24 -0.26
CA ILE A 154 -9.15 1.48 0.81
C ILE A 154 -7.93 2.12 0.16
N ASN A 155 -7.85 3.44 0.28
CA ASN A 155 -6.90 4.26 -0.47
C ASN A 155 -5.62 4.58 0.32
N THR A 156 -5.46 4.01 1.51
CA THR A 156 -4.30 4.30 2.38
C THR A 156 -3.62 3.00 2.75
N CYS A 157 -2.29 3.04 2.91
CA CYS A 157 -1.61 2.06 3.74
C CYS A 157 -2.23 2.20 5.14
N ALA A 158 -2.95 1.17 5.57
CA ALA A 158 -3.81 1.26 6.75
C ALA A 158 -3.03 1.36 8.06
#